data_AF-A0A928YMA6-F1
#
_entry.id   AF-A0A928YMA6-F1
#
_cell.length_a   1.000
_cell.length_b   1.000
_cell.length_c   1.000
_cell.angle_alpha   90.00
_cell.angle_beta   90.00
_cell.angle_gamma   90.00
#
_symmetry.space_group_name_H-M   'P 1'
#
loop_
_entity.id
_entity.type
_entity.pdbx_description
1 polymer ?
#
loop_
_entity_poly.entity_id
_entity_poly.type
_entity_poly.pdbx_seq_one_letter_code
_entity_poly.pdbx_strand_id
1 'polypeptide(L)' 'MTDKTSTITGGICPICKKVEAVYAHRPFCSKACREIDLMRWLDGDYAVPAIEPPDDFDGDITDALMGDQDDKDNIQ' A
#
# COMPACT_ATOMS: atom_id res chain seq x y z
N MET A 1 8.64 7.55 -20.26
CA MET A 1 7.18 7.73 -20.33
C MET A 1 6.72 8.23 -18.98
N THR A 2 5.95 9.32 -18.97
CA THR A 2 5.48 10.01 -17.77
C THR A 2 4.42 9.20 -17.03
N ASP A 3 4.60 8.97 -15.74
CA ASP A 3 3.43 8.87 -14.86
C ASP A 3 3.43 10.03 -13.85
N LYS A 4 2.32 10.75 -13.93
CA LYS A 4 2.08 12.05 -13.38
C LYS A 4 1.02 11.88 -12.29
N THR A 5 1.29 12.49 -11.14
CA THR A 5 0.28 13.02 -10.19
C THR A 5 -0.32 12.03 -9.20
N SER A 6 -0.11 12.28 -7.91
CA SER A 6 -1.07 11.88 -6.87
C SER A 6 -1.23 12.99 -5.84
N THR A 7 -1.87 14.07 -6.24
CA THR A 7 -2.50 15.05 -5.34
C THR A 7 -3.96 14.62 -5.15
N ILE A 8 -4.26 13.93 -4.05
CA ILE A 8 -5.62 13.44 -3.75
C ILE A 8 -6.48 14.60 -3.23
N THR A 9 -7.01 15.42 -4.14
CA THR A 9 -8.14 16.32 -3.88
C THR A 9 -9.42 15.58 -4.26
N GLY A 10 -10.40 15.53 -3.36
CA GLY A 10 -11.53 14.58 -3.32
C GLY A 10 -12.12 14.18 -4.68
N GLY A 11 -11.88 12.93 -5.08
CA GLY A 11 -12.35 12.35 -6.34
C GLY A 11 -13.63 11.53 -6.21
N ILE A 12 -13.98 10.82 -7.30
CA ILE A 12 -15.07 9.85 -7.34
C ILE A 12 -14.80 8.72 -6.35
N CYS A 13 -15.85 8.28 -5.64
CA CYS A 13 -15.77 7.17 -4.70
C CYS A 13 -15.17 5.92 -5.37
N PRO A 14 -14.06 5.36 -4.86
CA PRO A 14 -13.37 4.25 -5.53
C PRO A 14 -14.17 2.94 -5.50
N ILE A 15 -15.13 2.82 -4.58
CA ILE A 15 -15.92 1.60 -4.36
C ILE A 15 -17.10 1.52 -5.29
N CYS A 16 -17.95 2.55 -5.33
CA CYS A 16 -19.15 2.55 -6.15
C CYS A 16 -18.96 3.19 -7.53
N LYS A 17 -17.93 4.04 -7.69
CA LYS A 17 -17.60 4.77 -8.91
C LYS A 17 -18.74 5.61 -9.52
N LYS A 18 -19.74 5.97 -8.72
CA LYS A 18 -20.97 6.64 -9.17
C LYS A 18 -21.06 8.11 -8.74
N VAL A 19 -20.57 8.41 -7.55
CA VAL A 19 -20.71 9.72 -6.91
C VAL A 19 -19.39 10.15 -6.30
N GLU A 20 -19.24 11.45 -6.10
CA GLU A 20 -18.06 12.05 -5.47
C GLU A 20 -17.93 11.67 -4.00
N ALA A 21 -16.70 11.70 -3.50
CA ALA A 21 -16.41 11.49 -2.10
C ALA A 21 -16.94 12.65 -1.24
N VAL A 22 -17.68 12.31 -0.19
CA VAL A 22 -18.24 13.30 0.75
C VAL A 22 -17.19 13.59 1.82
N TYR A 23 -17.01 14.85 2.22
CA TYR A 23 -15.96 15.27 3.17
C TYR A 23 -15.87 14.37 4.42
N ALA A 24 -17.00 14.04 5.04
CA ALA A 24 -17.08 13.18 6.23
C ALA A 24 -16.69 11.71 6.01
N HIS A 25 -16.60 11.28 4.75
CA HIS A 25 -16.37 9.90 4.36
C HIS A 25 -15.21 9.72 3.38
N ARG A 26 -14.46 10.78 3.06
CA ARG A 26 -13.35 10.72 2.11
C ARG A 26 -12.38 9.59 2.49
N PRO A 27 -11.91 8.80 1.51
CA PRO A 27 -12.10 8.95 0.05
C PRO A 27 -13.43 8.38 -0.52
N PHE A 28 -14.41 8.02 0.32
CA PHE A 28 -15.68 7.39 -0.06
C PHE A 28 -16.88 8.35 -0.04
N CYS A 29 -17.99 7.91 -0.63
CA CYS A 29 -19.25 8.66 -0.61
C CYS A 29 -20.14 8.37 0.60
N SER A 30 -19.89 7.30 1.36
CA SER A 30 -20.72 6.88 2.50
C SER A 30 -19.99 5.95 3.47
N LYS A 31 -20.54 5.79 4.68
CA LYS A 31 -20.13 4.74 5.64
C LYS A 31 -20.19 3.34 5.03
N ALA A 32 -21.26 3.02 4.29
CA ALA A 32 -21.42 1.70 3.67
C ALA A 32 -20.30 1.39 2.65
N CYS A 33 -19.87 2.36 1.83
CA CYS A 33 -18.76 2.15 0.91
C CYS A 33 -17.43 1.89 1.64
N ARG A 34 -17.20 2.55 2.78
CA ARG A 34 -16.01 2.29 3.60
C ARG A 34 -16.02 0.88 4.21
N GLU A 35 -17.19 0.40 4.63
CA GLU A 35 -17.33 -0.96 5.17
C GLU A 35 -17.14 -2.02 4.10
N ILE A 36 -17.66 -1.80 2.88
CA ILE A 36 -17.44 -2.70 1.74
C ILE A 36 -15.94 -2.77 1.39
N ASP A 37 -15.25 -1.63 1.39
CA ASP A 37 -13.80 -1.60 1.17
C ASP A 37 -13.04 -2.43 2.21
N LEU A 38 -13.41 -2.30 3.48
CA LEU A 38 -12.84 -3.10 4.56
C LEU A 38 -13.10 -4.60 4.34
N MET A 39 -14.32 -4.99 3.94
CA MET A 39 -14.64 -6.40 3.68
C MET A 39 -13.78 -6.96 2.54
N ARG A 40 -13.62 -6.22 1.43
CA ARG A 40 -12.72 -6.62 0.32
C ARG A 40 -11.29 -6.83 0.79
N TRP A 41 -10.83 -6.01 1.73
CA TRP A 41 -9.50 -6.18 2.32
C TRP A 41 -9.39 -7.46 3.16
N LEU A 42 -10.41 -7.74 3.97
CA LEU A 42 -10.46 -8.97 4.78
C LEU A 42 -10.65 -10.23 3.94
N ASP A 43 -11.37 -10.15 2.83
CA ASP A 43 -11.59 -11.24 1.89
C ASP A 43 -10.36 -11.52 1.00
N GLY A 44 -9.35 -10.64 1.04
CA GLY A 44 -8.12 -10.78 0.25
C GLY A 44 -8.28 -10.35 -1.22
N ASP A 45 -9.34 -9.62 -1.57
CA ASP A 45 -9.56 -9.10 -2.94
C ASP A 45 -8.43 -8.14 -3.35
N TYR A 46 -7.80 -7.48 -2.38
CA TYR A 46 -6.62 -6.65 -2.59
C TYR A 46 -5.35 -7.51 -2.49
N ALA A 47 -5.11 -8.32 -3.53
CA ALA A 47 -3.89 -9.12 -3.66
C ALA A 47 -2.92 -8.51 -4.67
N VAL A 48 -1.62 -8.55 -4.35
CA VAL A 48 -0.55 -8.25 -5.31
C VAL A 48 -0.21 -9.57 -6.02
N PRO A 49 -0.20 -9.60 -7.36
CA PRO A 49 0.16 -10.82 -8.09
C PRO A 49 1.57 -11.27 -7.72
N ALA A 50 1.73 -12.57 -7.46
CA ALA A 50 3.05 -13.15 -7.27
C ALA A 50 3.82 -13.09 -8.58
N ILE A 51 5.05 -12.59 -8.51
CA ILE A 51 6.06 -12.76 -9.56
C ILE A 51 7.05 -13.80 -9.07
N GLU A 52 7.55 -14.64 -9.99
CA GLU A 52 8.67 -15.51 -9.65
C GLU A 52 9.84 -14.64 -9.22
N PRO A 53 10.48 -14.96 -8.08
CA PRO A 53 11.70 -14.27 -7.71
C PRO A 53 12.78 -14.58 -8.75
N PRO A 54 13.75 -13.67 -8.96
CA PRO A 54 14.85 -13.93 -9.88
C PRO A 54 15.67 -15.15 -9.41
N ASP A 55 16.34 -15.83 -10.35
CA ASP A 55 17.02 -17.12 -10.11
C ASP A 55 18.11 -17.06 -9.02
N ASP A 56 18.60 -15.87 -8.71
CA ASP A 56 19.60 -15.58 -7.67
C ASP A 56 19.00 -15.17 -6.32
N PHE A 57 17.67 -15.19 -6.18
CA PHE A 57 17.00 -14.94 -4.91
C PHE A 57 16.99 -16.22 -4.04
N ASP A 58 17.90 -16.27 -3.09
CA ASP A 58 18.06 -17.35 -2.10
C ASP A 58 17.11 -17.24 -0.89
N GLY A 59 16.26 -16.20 -0.86
CA GLY A 59 15.21 -16.03 0.14
C GLY A 59 15.71 -15.65 1.54
N ASP A 60 17.02 -15.48 1.71
CA ASP A 60 17.60 -15.02 2.96
C ASP A 60 17.64 -13.49 3.01
N ILE A 61 16.60 -12.91 3.61
CA ILE A 61 16.54 -11.46 3.84
C ILE A 61 17.41 -11.01 5.02
N THR A 62 18.02 -11.94 5.78
CA THR A 62 18.73 -11.58 7.02
C THR A 62 19.98 -10.75 6.75
N ASP A 63 20.73 -11.06 5.69
CA ASP A 63 21.90 -10.27 5.25
C ASP A 63 21.52 -8.86 4.76
N ALA A 64 20.35 -8.68 4.13
CA ALA A 64 19.91 -7.38 3.62
C ALA A 64 19.34 -6.45 4.71
N LEU A 65 18.82 -7.01 5.80
CA LEU A 65 18.20 -6.27 6.91
C LEU A 65 19.14 -6.07 8.10
N MET A 66 20.14 -6.94 8.28
CA MET A 66 21.18 -6.83 9.29
C MET A 66 22.46 -6.23 8.69
N GLY A 67 22.36 -5.02 8.14
CA GLY A 67 23.55 -4.24 7.80
C GLY A 67 24.32 -3.88 9.08
N ASP A 68 25.55 -4.38 9.17
CA ASP A 68 26.66 -3.99 10.05
C ASP A 68 26.32 -3.05 11.21
N GLN A 69 26.04 -3.63 12.39
CA GLN A 69 25.98 -2.86 13.63
C GLN A 69 27.37 -2.75 14.28
N ASP A 70 28.40 -2.38 13.51
CA ASP A 70 29.79 -2.33 13.97
C ASP A 70 30.30 -0.90 14.28
N ASP A 71 29.41 0.09 14.42
CA ASP A 71 29.76 1.44 14.89
C ASP A 71 29.58 1.61 16.42
N LYS A 72 30.06 0.67 17.25
CA LYS A 72 30.08 0.85 18.72
C LYS A 72 31.44 1.11 19.34
N ASP A 73 32.52 1.20 18.56
CA ASP A 73 33.87 1.31 19.11
C ASP A 73 34.55 2.68 18.91
N ASN A 74 33.80 3.76 18.63
CA ASN A 74 34.37 5.12 18.54
C ASN A 74 33.65 6.15 19.44
N ILE A 75 33.76 5.94 20.75
CA ILE A 75 33.64 7.01 21.75
C ILE A 75 35.05 7.30 22.24
N GLN A 76 35.60 8.43 21.79
CA GLN A 76 36.75 9.10 22.41
C GLN A 76 36.24 10.27 23.26
#